data_AF-A0A3D4V2T5-F1
#
_entry.id   AF-A0A3D4V2T5-F1
#
_cell.length_a   1.000
_cell.length_b   1.000
_cell.length_c   1.000
_cell.angle_alpha   90.00
_cell.angle_beta   90.00
_cell.angle_gamma   90.00
#
_symmetry.space_group_name_H-M   'P 1'
#
loop_
_entity.id
_entity.type
_entity.pdbx_description
1 polymer ?
#
loop_
_entity_poly.entity_id
_entity_poly.type
_entity_poly.pdbx_seq_one_letter_code
_entity_poly.pdbx_strand_id
1 'polypeptide(L)'
;MGQTQDIESDQGYGIQLKFTDLEDGKYSVTMVYNSIMVNQPMAGLDYDSETATSEPTGSAKAIASVLNNELYFTLSKNGEVSNISGFEAMLDSMAVSMGITDDAQASMFKSQMSSQYNAQSIVDQLKRTLIIFPDKELNKGDTWSEDQSVTVPFAMNIQTTYELADYDDETVTLNIASDIFTEGDEANMGGATMTPDLSGVQSGTITIDRNTGLILKGGMEQLVSGILNMTSPQEMEIPLEISGKTEVVGSIE
;
A
#
# COMPACT_ATOMS: atom_id res chain seq x y z
N MET A 1 10.21 -32.01 -6.98
CA MET A 1 10.35 -30.68 -6.35
C MET A 1 9.66 -29.71 -7.28
N GLY A 2 8.68 -28.95 -6.78
CA GLY A 2 8.03 -27.91 -7.56
C GLY A 2 9.04 -26.84 -7.98
N GLN A 3 8.78 -26.20 -9.12
CA GLN A 3 9.54 -25.02 -9.53
C GLN A 3 9.20 -23.87 -8.57
N THR A 4 10.20 -23.18 -8.02
CA THR A 4 9.99 -21.94 -7.25
C THR A 4 9.29 -20.92 -8.14
N GLN A 5 8.26 -20.26 -7.60
CA GLN A 5 7.63 -19.13 -8.26
C GLN A 5 8.24 -17.85 -7.72
N ASP A 6 8.91 -17.12 -8.61
CA ASP A 6 9.49 -15.82 -8.32
C ASP A 6 8.48 -14.74 -8.72
N ILE A 7 8.08 -13.91 -7.76
CA ILE A 7 7.08 -12.86 -7.91
C ILE A 7 7.78 -11.51 -7.70
N GLU A 8 8.05 -10.82 -8.80
CA GLU A 8 8.53 -9.45 -8.78
C GLU A 8 7.35 -8.47 -8.83
N SER A 9 7.34 -7.50 -7.92
CA SER A 9 6.31 -6.46 -7.86
C SER A 9 6.88 -5.13 -7.42
N ASP A 10 7.29 -4.31 -8.39
CA ASP A 10 7.72 -2.94 -8.16
C ASP A 10 6.55 -1.96 -8.28
N GLN A 11 6.55 -0.95 -7.42
CA GLN A 11 5.48 0.03 -7.28
C GLN A 11 6.06 1.42 -7.02
N GLY A 12 5.42 2.44 -7.57
CA GLY A 12 5.74 3.84 -7.33
C GLY A 12 4.47 4.66 -7.19
N TYR A 13 4.41 5.55 -6.21
CA TYR A 13 3.24 6.39 -5.96
C TYR A 13 3.64 7.83 -5.69
N GLY A 14 3.12 8.76 -6.47
CA GLY A 14 3.12 10.16 -6.11
C GLY A 14 1.77 10.56 -5.53
N ILE A 15 1.78 11.03 -4.29
CA ILE A 15 0.60 11.34 -3.50
C ILE A 15 0.62 12.82 -3.16
N GLN A 16 -0.44 13.52 -3.54
CA GLN A 16 -0.68 14.90 -3.12
C GLN A 16 -1.75 14.93 -2.04
N LEU A 17 -1.48 15.66 -0.96
CA LEU A 17 -2.41 15.88 0.15
C LEU A 17 -2.71 17.37 0.30
N LYS A 18 -3.99 17.69 0.44
CA LYS A 18 -4.46 19.04 0.71
C LYS A 18 -5.21 19.06 2.02
N PHE A 19 -4.80 19.96 2.91
CA PHE A 19 -5.36 20.08 4.25
C PHE A 19 -6.33 21.27 4.31
N THR A 20 -7.52 21.02 4.86
CA THR A 20 -8.46 22.07 5.26
C THR A 20 -8.76 21.91 6.74
N ASP A 21 -8.57 22.97 7.50
CA ASP A 21 -8.77 22.94 8.96
C ASP A 21 -10.22 22.58 9.31
N LEU A 22 -10.36 21.66 10.26
CA LEU A 22 -11.60 21.42 10.98
C LEU A 22 -11.45 21.96 12.41
N GLU A 23 -12.58 22.32 13.03
CA GLU A 23 -12.64 22.52 14.48
C GLU A 23 -12.25 21.22 15.22
N ASP A 24 -11.73 21.35 16.45
CA ASP A 24 -11.38 20.25 17.37
C ASP A 24 -10.19 19.35 16.99
N GLY A 25 -9.14 19.88 16.34
CA GLY A 25 -7.87 19.17 16.17
C GLY A 25 -7.93 18.00 15.18
N LYS A 26 -8.84 18.11 14.21
CA LYS A 26 -8.98 17.23 13.06
C LYS A 26 -8.72 18.03 11.79
N TYR A 27 -8.24 17.36 10.75
CA TYR A 27 -8.03 17.92 9.44
C TYR A 27 -8.95 17.23 8.45
N SER A 28 -9.62 17.99 7.60
CA SER A 28 -10.19 17.45 6.37
C SER A 28 -9.07 17.36 5.35
N VAL A 29 -8.83 16.17 4.81
CA VAL A 29 -7.75 15.88 3.88
C VAL A 29 -8.35 15.45 2.55
N THR A 30 -7.92 16.11 1.48
CA THR A 30 -8.12 15.62 0.11
C THR A 30 -6.83 14.98 -0.35
N MET A 31 -6.91 13.75 -0.83
CA MET A 31 -5.81 12.97 -1.35
C MET A 31 -6.00 12.71 -2.84
N VAL A 32 -4.92 12.87 -3.60
CA VAL A 32 -4.87 12.59 -5.03
C VAL A 32 -3.61 11.79 -5.34
N TYR A 33 -3.76 10.74 -6.15
CA TYR A 33 -2.61 10.10 -6.80
C TYR A 33 -2.25 10.91 -8.05
N ASN A 34 -1.08 11.54 -8.05
CA ASN A 34 -0.57 12.32 -9.19
C ASN A 34 0.28 11.46 -10.15
N SER A 35 0.87 10.38 -9.65
CA SER A 35 1.63 9.42 -10.42
C SER A 35 1.50 8.01 -9.82
N ILE A 36 1.51 7.01 -10.70
CA ILE A 36 1.48 5.60 -10.37
C ILE A 36 2.45 4.88 -11.33
N MET A 37 3.36 4.10 -10.75
CA MET A 37 4.18 3.11 -11.44
C MET A 37 3.88 1.73 -10.86
N VAL A 38 3.69 0.74 -11.72
CA VAL A 38 3.54 -0.66 -11.37
C VAL A 38 4.28 -1.51 -12.38
N ASN A 39 5.15 -2.39 -11.91
CA ASN A 39 5.80 -3.41 -12.72
C ASN A 39 5.60 -4.79 -12.06
N GLN A 40 4.81 -5.63 -12.72
CA GLN A 40 4.46 -6.99 -12.30
C GLN A 40 4.55 -7.92 -13.52
N PRO A 41 5.75 -8.40 -13.87
CA PRO A 41 5.99 -9.15 -15.10
C PRO A 41 5.16 -10.43 -15.20
N MET A 42 4.98 -11.16 -14.10
CA MET A 42 4.15 -12.38 -14.06
C MET A 42 2.67 -12.10 -14.37
N ALA A 43 2.16 -10.93 -13.98
CA ALA A 43 0.80 -10.50 -14.27
C ALA A 43 0.68 -9.87 -15.67
N GLY A 44 1.79 -9.70 -16.40
CA GLY A 44 1.83 -8.97 -17.66
C GLY A 44 1.46 -7.50 -17.52
N LEU A 45 1.66 -6.92 -16.33
CA LEU A 45 1.31 -5.54 -16.02
C LEU A 45 2.59 -4.72 -15.88
N ASP A 46 2.73 -3.73 -16.75
CA ASP A 46 3.82 -2.76 -16.73
C ASP A 46 3.23 -1.40 -17.13
N TYR A 47 3.24 -0.47 -16.19
CA TYR A 47 2.63 0.84 -16.36
C TYR A 47 3.36 1.87 -15.50
N ASP A 48 3.73 2.99 -16.12
CA ASP A 48 4.28 4.15 -15.44
C ASP A 48 3.63 5.41 -16.02
N SER A 49 2.85 6.10 -15.19
CA SER A 49 2.12 7.30 -15.60
C SER A 49 3.01 8.47 -15.99
N GLU A 50 4.24 8.55 -15.48
CA GLU A 50 5.16 9.65 -15.77
C GLU A 50 5.88 9.47 -17.11
N THR A 51 6.06 8.22 -17.54
CA THR A 51 6.76 7.87 -18.78
C THR A 51 5.87 7.29 -19.88
N ALA A 52 4.58 7.06 -19.62
CA ALA A 52 3.64 6.52 -20.59
C ALA A 52 3.55 7.37 -21.87
N THR A 53 3.97 6.79 -23.00
CA THR A 53 3.89 7.44 -24.33
C THR A 53 2.67 7.00 -25.16
N SER A 54 1.87 6.06 -24.64
CA SER A 54 0.70 5.51 -25.31
C SER A 54 -0.42 5.25 -24.32
N GLU A 55 -1.66 5.23 -24.81
CA GLU A 55 -2.83 4.87 -24.01
C GLU A 55 -2.65 3.51 -23.33
N PRO A 56 -2.90 3.40 -22.01
CA PRO A 56 -2.81 2.13 -21.30
C PRO A 56 -3.82 1.12 -21.83
N THR A 57 -3.51 -0.17 -21.69
CA THR A 57 -4.37 -1.27 -22.14
C THR A 57 -4.61 -2.28 -21.01
N GLY A 58 -5.66 -3.10 -21.14
CA GLY A 58 -5.98 -4.11 -20.14
C GLY A 58 -6.18 -3.53 -18.74
N SER A 59 -5.62 -4.19 -17.73
CA SER A 59 -5.65 -3.77 -16.32
C SER A 59 -5.00 -2.40 -16.06
N ALA A 60 -4.01 -2.00 -16.87
CA ALA A 60 -3.37 -0.69 -16.73
C ALA A 60 -4.36 0.47 -16.95
N LYS A 61 -5.44 0.27 -17.72
CA LYS A 61 -6.49 1.29 -17.88
C LYS A 61 -7.19 1.62 -16.57
N ALA A 62 -7.51 0.58 -15.79
CA ALA A 62 -8.15 0.77 -14.49
C ALA A 62 -7.20 1.49 -13.52
N ILE A 63 -5.91 1.15 -13.53
CA ILE A 63 -4.90 1.81 -12.70
C ILE A 63 -4.73 3.28 -13.10
N ALA A 64 -4.58 3.56 -14.39
CA ALA A 64 -4.48 4.93 -14.90
C ALA A 64 -5.69 5.78 -14.55
N SER A 65 -6.89 5.17 -14.51
CA SER A 65 -8.13 5.87 -14.19
C SER A 65 -8.24 6.33 -12.74
N VAL A 66 -7.36 5.85 -11.84
CA VAL A 66 -7.27 6.29 -10.44
C VAL A 66 -6.62 7.66 -10.32
N LEU A 67 -5.68 7.97 -11.24
CA LEU A 67 -4.97 9.24 -11.24
C LEU A 67 -5.95 10.41 -11.25
N ASN A 68 -5.65 11.44 -10.47
CA ASN A 68 -6.46 12.66 -10.36
C ASN A 68 -7.87 12.47 -9.77
N ASN A 69 -8.25 11.29 -9.29
CA ASN A 69 -9.45 11.18 -8.45
C ASN A 69 -9.16 11.69 -7.05
N GLU A 70 -10.10 12.44 -6.51
CA GLU A 70 -10.04 12.93 -5.14
C GLU A 70 -10.65 11.91 -4.19
N LEU A 71 -9.86 11.51 -3.20
CA LEU A 71 -10.32 10.80 -2.01
C LEU A 71 -10.37 11.79 -0.86
N TYR A 72 -11.44 11.76 -0.07
CA TYR A 72 -11.59 12.66 1.08
C TYR A 72 -11.63 11.85 2.36
N PHE A 73 -10.94 12.32 3.39
CA PHE A 73 -11.01 11.73 4.73
C PHE A 73 -10.73 12.76 5.81
N THR A 74 -11.07 12.42 7.04
CA THR A 74 -10.69 13.16 8.25
C THR A 74 -9.48 12.51 8.89
N LEU A 75 -8.45 13.30 9.18
CA LEU A 75 -7.25 12.88 9.90
C LEU A 75 -7.16 13.60 11.25
N SER A 76 -7.03 12.86 12.34
CA SER A 76 -6.75 13.46 13.65
C SER A 76 -5.25 13.63 13.90
N LYS A 77 -4.88 14.44 14.91
CA LYS A 77 -3.48 14.62 15.33
C LYS A 77 -2.76 13.34 15.80
N ASN A 78 -3.50 12.31 16.20
CA ASN A 78 -2.95 11.01 16.57
C ASN A 78 -2.94 10.00 15.41
N GLY A 79 -3.19 10.43 14.16
CA GLY A 79 -3.14 9.56 12.98
C GLY A 79 -4.40 8.72 12.75
N GLU A 80 -5.51 9.02 13.42
CA GLU A 80 -6.78 8.33 13.19
C GLU A 80 -7.42 8.83 11.89
N VAL A 81 -7.67 7.92 10.96
CA VAL A 81 -8.35 8.18 9.69
C VAL A 81 -9.84 7.81 9.83
N SER A 82 -10.73 8.72 9.45
CA SER A 82 -12.18 8.53 9.50
C SER A 82 -12.91 9.26 8.35
N ASN A 83 -14.22 9.07 8.20
CA ASN A 83 -15.06 9.77 7.22
C ASN A 83 -14.55 9.70 5.76
N ILE A 84 -14.18 8.50 5.29
CA ILE A 84 -13.64 8.33 3.95
C ILE A 84 -14.75 8.39 2.89
N SER A 85 -14.52 9.12 1.81
CA SER A 85 -15.39 9.20 0.63
C SER A 85 -14.58 9.41 -0.65
N GLY A 86 -15.27 9.43 -1.81
CA GLY A 86 -14.64 9.54 -3.14
C GLY A 86 -14.41 8.20 -3.86
N PHE A 87 -14.51 7.07 -3.13
CA PHE A 87 -14.30 5.73 -3.71
C PHE A 87 -15.34 5.36 -4.78
N GLU A 88 -16.61 5.76 -4.63
CA GLU A 88 -17.64 5.45 -5.64
C GLU A 88 -17.33 6.11 -6.98
N ALA A 89 -16.94 7.39 -6.95
CA ALA A 89 -16.54 8.13 -8.15
C ALA A 89 -15.29 7.51 -8.81
N MET A 90 -14.32 7.08 -8.01
CA MET A 90 -13.14 6.36 -8.50
C MET A 90 -13.53 5.03 -9.18
N LEU A 91 -14.41 4.23 -8.56
CA LEU A 91 -14.89 2.97 -9.13
C LEU A 91 -15.71 3.17 -10.41
N ASP A 92 -16.49 4.24 -10.48
CA ASP A 92 -17.20 4.65 -11.70
C ASP A 92 -16.20 5.02 -12.82
N SER A 93 -15.16 5.80 -12.49
CA SER A 93 -14.08 6.15 -13.44
C SER A 93 -13.38 4.90 -14.00
N MET A 94 -13.10 3.92 -13.14
CA MET A 94 -12.53 2.63 -13.56
C MET A 94 -13.45 1.89 -14.52
N ALA A 95 -14.74 1.76 -14.20
CA ALA A 95 -15.71 1.06 -15.04
C ALA A 95 -15.80 1.71 -16.44
N VAL A 96 -15.90 3.03 -16.49
CA VAL A 96 -15.94 3.80 -17.75
C VAL A 96 -14.65 3.63 -18.55
N SER A 97 -13.49 3.68 -17.89
CA SER A 97 -12.18 3.53 -18.54
C SER A 97 -11.98 2.12 -19.12
N MET A 98 -12.58 1.11 -18.50
CA MET A 98 -12.63 -0.26 -19.00
C MET A 98 -13.65 -0.47 -20.13
N GLY A 99 -14.39 0.58 -20.52
CA GLY A 99 -15.42 0.52 -21.56
C GLY A 99 -16.72 -0.17 -21.10
N ILE A 100 -16.94 -0.27 -19.80
CA ILE A 100 -18.15 -0.86 -19.22
C ILE A 100 -19.24 0.21 -19.20
N THR A 101 -20.15 0.15 -20.17
CA THR A 101 -21.23 1.13 -20.33
C THR A 101 -22.60 0.62 -19.91
N ASP A 102 -22.73 -0.69 -19.65
CA ASP A 102 -23.96 -1.32 -19.19
C ASP A 102 -24.05 -1.27 -17.66
N ASP A 103 -25.18 -0.81 -17.13
CA ASP A 103 -25.37 -0.59 -15.68
C ASP A 103 -25.23 -1.88 -14.86
N ALA A 104 -25.66 -3.02 -15.39
CA ALA A 104 -25.57 -4.29 -14.69
C ALA A 104 -24.12 -4.79 -14.65
N GLN A 105 -23.39 -4.66 -15.76
CA GLN A 105 -21.96 -4.97 -15.83
C GLN A 105 -21.14 -4.02 -14.96
N ALA A 106 -21.45 -2.72 -14.96
CA ALA A 106 -20.78 -1.74 -14.10
C ALA A 106 -21.02 -2.06 -12.63
N SER A 107 -22.25 -2.40 -12.24
CA SER A 107 -22.58 -2.80 -10.87
C SER A 107 -21.81 -4.05 -10.42
N MET A 108 -21.72 -5.05 -11.30
CA MET A 108 -20.96 -6.28 -11.02
C MET A 108 -19.45 -5.99 -10.90
N PHE A 109 -18.89 -5.20 -11.80
CA PHE A 109 -17.50 -4.77 -11.76
C PHE A 109 -17.18 -4.00 -10.48
N LYS A 110 -18.01 -3.01 -10.13
CA LYS A 110 -17.85 -2.24 -8.89
C LYS A 110 -17.92 -3.14 -7.67
N SER A 111 -18.89 -4.05 -7.59
CA SER A 111 -18.98 -5.00 -6.48
C SER A 111 -17.74 -5.88 -6.35
N GLN A 112 -17.12 -6.27 -7.47
CA GLN A 112 -15.88 -7.05 -7.45
C GLN A 112 -14.68 -6.20 -7.00
N MET A 113 -14.62 -4.93 -7.42
CA MET A 113 -13.54 -4.02 -7.06
C MET A 113 -13.68 -3.45 -5.65
N SER A 114 -14.90 -3.33 -5.10
CA SER A 114 -15.13 -2.84 -3.74
C SER A 114 -14.52 -3.72 -2.66
N SER A 115 -14.18 -4.99 -2.94
CA SER A 115 -13.44 -5.81 -1.98
C SER A 115 -11.98 -5.35 -1.82
N GLN A 116 -11.41 -4.73 -2.86
CA GLN A 116 -10.03 -4.25 -2.92
C GLN A 116 -9.92 -2.74 -2.69
N TYR A 117 -10.91 -1.99 -3.19
CA TYR A 117 -10.97 -0.53 -3.12
C TYR A 117 -12.19 -0.11 -2.29
N ASN A 118 -12.04 -0.19 -0.97
CA ASN A 118 -13.02 0.29 0.01
C ASN A 118 -12.36 1.19 1.06
N ALA A 119 -13.20 1.84 1.86
CA ALA A 119 -12.76 2.72 2.93
C ALA A 119 -11.75 2.02 3.87
N GLN A 120 -12.01 0.78 4.29
CA GLN A 120 -11.10 0.06 5.19
C GLN A 120 -9.73 -0.17 4.57
N SER A 121 -9.68 -0.55 3.29
CA SER A 121 -8.42 -0.78 2.58
C SER A 121 -7.59 0.51 2.47
N ILE A 122 -8.24 1.66 2.28
CA ILE A 122 -7.58 2.98 2.30
C ILE A 122 -7.10 3.32 3.72
N VAL A 123 -7.90 3.07 4.77
CA VAL A 123 -7.43 3.23 6.16
C VAL A 123 -6.18 2.39 6.39
N ASP A 124 -6.20 1.14 5.99
CA ASP A 124 -5.09 0.21 6.21
C ASP A 124 -3.85 0.63 5.42
N GLN A 125 -4.04 1.12 4.19
CA GLN A 125 -2.96 1.68 3.37
C GLN A 125 -2.36 2.95 4.01
N LEU A 126 -3.21 3.89 4.43
CA LEU A 126 -2.77 5.12 5.09
C LEU A 126 -2.09 4.81 6.43
N LYS A 127 -2.63 3.90 7.25
CA LYS A 127 -2.01 3.49 8.53
C LYS A 127 -0.61 2.92 8.34
N ARG A 128 -0.36 2.14 7.28
CA ARG A 128 0.98 1.65 6.95
C ARG A 128 1.98 2.76 6.60
N THR A 129 1.49 3.94 6.21
CA THR A 129 2.33 5.11 5.90
C THR A 129 2.48 6.07 7.08
N LEU A 130 1.67 5.92 8.14
CA LEU A 130 1.73 6.77 9.32
C LEU A 130 2.67 6.13 10.35
N ILE A 131 3.62 6.93 10.84
CA ILE A 131 4.65 6.48 11.78
C ILE A 131 4.31 6.99 13.16
N ILE A 132 4.32 6.09 14.14
CA ILE A 132 3.99 6.43 15.52
C ILE A 132 5.30 6.75 16.25
N PHE A 133 5.62 8.03 16.32
CA PHE A 133 6.77 8.47 17.11
C PHE A 133 6.55 8.16 18.61
N PRO A 134 7.59 7.72 19.33
CA PRO A 134 7.50 7.48 20.76
C PRO A 134 7.27 8.80 21.52
N ASP A 135 6.59 8.72 22.67
CA ASP A 135 6.32 9.86 23.57
C ASP A 135 7.57 10.26 24.38
N LYS A 136 8.66 10.55 23.66
CA LYS A 136 9.93 11.05 24.19
C LYS A 136 10.68 11.81 23.10
N GLU A 137 11.59 12.67 23.52
CA GLU A 137 12.55 13.29 22.61
C GLU A 137 13.49 12.23 22.00
N LEU A 138 13.78 12.38 20.71
CA LEU A 138 14.66 11.51 19.94
C LEU A 138 15.89 12.30 19.47
N ASN A 139 17.04 11.64 19.50
CA ASN A 139 18.32 12.12 18.97
C ASN A 139 18.73 11.29 17.75
N LYS A 140 19.64 11.82 16.93
CA LYS A 140 20.20 11.07 15.79
C LYS A 140 20.81 9.75 16.28
N GLY A 141 20.47 8.65 15.61
CA GLY A 141 20.84 7.28 15.95
C GLY A 141 19.93 6.60 16.98
N ASP A 142 18.96 7.30 17.56
CA ASP A 142 17.97 6.65 18.42
C ASP A 142 17.06 5.73 17.59
N THR A 143 16.74 4.57 18.17
CA THR A 143 15.88 3.57 17.54
C THR A 143 14.63 3.29 18.38
N TRP A 144 13.54 2.94 17.70
CA TRP A 144 12.35 2.39 18.32
C TRP A 144 11.71 1.36 17.39
N SER A 145 10.90 0.47 17.96
CA SER A 145 10.26 -0.59 17.20
C SER A 145 8.75 -0.57 17.37
N GLU A 146 8.05 -0.99 16.32
CA GLU A 146 6.61 -1.18 16.27
C GLU A 146 6.29 -2.54 15.68
N ASP A 147 5.34 -3.23 16.30
CA ASP A 147 4.79 -4.48 15.78
C ASP A 147 3.40 -4.20 15.20
N GLN A 148 3.20 -4.59 13.95
CA GLN A 148 1.93 -4.44 13.25
C GLN A 148 1.46 -5.79 12.71
N SER A 149 0.25 -6.19 13.10
CA SER A 149 -0.43 -7.31 12.46
C SER A 149 -1.30 -6.79 11.31
N VAL A 150 -1.13 -7.38 10.14
CA VAL A 150 -1.87 -7.03 8.92
C VAL A 150 -2.45 -8.28 8.27
N THR A 151 -3.60 -8.14 7.61
CA THR A 151 -4.26 -9.27 6.94
C THR A 151 -4.46 -8.97 5.47
N VAL A 152 -3.43 -9.18 4.63
CA VAL A 152 -3.59 -9.05 3.16
C VAL A 152 -2.52 -9.85 2.39
N PRO A 153 -2.87 -10.89 1.60
CA PRO A 153 -4.08 -11.71 1.67
C PRO A 153 -4.09 -12.66 2.88
N PHE A 154 -2.95 -12.78 3.58
CA PHE A 154 -2.78 -13.63 4.77
C PHE A 154 -2.51 -12.76 6.01
N ALA A 155 -2.75 -13.32 7.19
CA ALA A 155 -2.31 -12.74 8.45
C ALA A 155 -0.78 -12.76 8.54
N MET A 156 -0.20 -11.59 8.73
CA MET A 156 1.23 -11.38 8.83
C MET A 156 1.53 -10.46 10.01
N ASN A 157 2.64 -10.75 10.68
CA ASN A 157 3.26 -9.87 11.65
C ASN A 157 4.45 -9.17 10.99
N ILE A 158 4.50 -7.85 11.13
CA ILE A 158 5.59 -7.01 10.64
C ILE A 158 6.21 -6.32 11.85
N GLN A 159 7.45 -6.67 12.16
CA GLN A 159 8.22 -6.06 13.24
C GLN A 159 9.15 -5.04 12.63
N THR A 160 8.84 -3.76 12.82
CA THR A 160 9.57 -2.66 12.21
C THR A 160 10.45 -1.98 13.24
N THR A 161 11.71 -1.76 12.90
CA THR A 161 12.63 -0.89 13.65
C THR A 161 12.90 0.36 12.83
N TYR A 162 12.63 1.50 13.45
CA TYR A 162 12.96 2.82 12.93
C TYR A 162 14.24 3.32 13.60
N GLU A 163 15.11 3.95 12.81
CA GLU A 163 16.27 4.70 13.30
C GLU A 163 16.12 6.15 12.86
N LEU A 164 16.25 7.09 13.79
CA LEU A 164 16.34 8.52 13.48
C LEU A 164 17.71 8.82 12.84
N ALA A 165 17.80 8.73 11.52
CA ALA A 165 19.04 8.90 10.79
C ALA A 165 19.50 10.36 10.77
N ASP A 166 18.57 11.28 10.47
CA ASP A 166 18.85 12.71 10.41
C ASP A 166 17.59 13.55 10.66
N TYR A 167 17.77 14.82 11.02
CA TYR A 167 16.69 15.80 11.08
C TYR A 167 17.23 17.23 11.04
N ASP A 168 16.39 18.14 10.52
CA ASP A 168 16.57 19.59 10.57
C ASP A 168 15.25 20.30 10.94
N ASP A 169 15.14 21.60 10.65
CA ASP A 169 13.94 22.39 10.98
C ASP A 169 12.72 22.03 10.13
N GLU A 170 12.92 21.42 8.95
CA GLU A 170 11.86 21.12 7.98
C GLU A 170 11.57 19.62 7.88
N THR A 171 12.59 18.77 8.01
CA THR A 171 12.50 17.35 7.68
C THR A 171 13.10 16.42 8.73
N VAL A 172 12.61 15.19 8.74
CA VAL A 172 13.15 14.05 9.50
C VAL A 172 13.41 12.91 8.54
N THR A 173 14.59 12.30 8.61
CA THR A 173 14.94 11.11 7.83
C THR A 173 15.03 9.90 8.73
N LEU A 174 14.30 8.84 8.39
CA LEU A 174 14.31 7.58 9.10
C LEU A 174 14.88 6.47 8.22
N ASN A 175 15.75 5.63 8.79
CA ASN A 175 16.02 4.31 8.23
C ASN A 175 15.00 3.32 8.80
N ILE A 176 14.52 2.42 7.95
CA ILE A 176 13.55 1.40 8.30
C ILE A 176 14.18 0.03 8.05
N ALA A 177 14.05 -0.86 9.01
CA ALA A 177 14.33 -2.28 8.86
C ALA A 177 13.20 -3.07 9.50
N SER A 178 12.61 -4.00 8.75
CA SER A 178 11.48 -4.79 9.22
C SER A 178 11.70 -6.27 8.96
N ASP A 179 11.28 -7.09 9.91
CA ASP A 179 11.11 -8.52 9.72
C ASP A 179 9.63 -8.83 9.49
N ILE A 180 9.34 -9.68 8.50
CA ILE A 180 8.00 -10.05 8.07
C ILE A 180 7.81 -11.55 8.26
N PHE A 181 6.75 -11.97 8.94
CA PHE A 181 6.42 -13.39 9.08
C PHE A 181 4.91 -13.61 9.00
N THR A 182 4.50 -14.68 8.35
CA THR A 182 3.10 -15.11 8.37
C THR A 182 2.74 -15.73 9.71
N GLU A 183 1.54 -15.45 10.22
CA GLU A 183 1.06 -16.02 11.48
C GLU A 183 0.57 -17.48 11.33
N GLY A 184 0.63 -18.03 10.11
CA GLY A 184 0.33 -19.43 9.81
C GLY A 184 -1.17 -19.76 9.73
N ASP A 185 -2.04 -18.75 9.73
CA ASP A 185 -3.48 -18.94 9.65
C ASP A 185 -3.91 -19.44 8.27
N GLU A 186 -4.87 -20.40 8.28
CA GLU A 186 -5.48 -20.92 7.06
C GLU A 186 -6.40 -19.88 6.41
N ALA A 187 -6.19 -19.62 5.12
CA ALA A 187 -7.12 -18.86 4.30
C ALA A 187 -7.84 -19.79 3.31
N ASN A 188 -9.17 -19.66 3.23
CA ASN A 188 -9.96 -20.36 2.22
C ASN A 188 -10.13 -19.45 1.00
N MET A 189 -9.51 -19.82 -0.11
CA MET A 189 -9.59 -19.07 -1.36
C MET A 189 -10.02 -19.99 -2.51
N GLY A 190 -11.15 -19.69 -3.14
CA GLY A 190 -11.62 -20.43 -4.32
C GLY A 190 -11.89 -21.92 -4.09
N GLY A 191 -12.16 -22.35 -2.86
CA GLY A 191 -12.37 -23.76 -2.51
C GLY A 191 -11.10 -24.56 -2.23
N ALA A 192 -9.94 -23.88 -2.17
CA ALA A 192 -8.69 -24.43 -1.65
C ALA A 192 -8.38 -23.82 -0.27
N THR A 193 -7.81 -24.63 0.61
CA THR A 193 -7.25 -24.16 1.89
C THR A 193 -5.78 -23.84 1.66
N MET A 194 -5.37 -22.64 2.04
CA MET A 194 -4.02 -22.12 1.85
C MET A 194 -3.40 -21.79 3.20
N THR A 195 -2.23 -22.33 3.49
CA THR A 195 -1.49 -22.10 4.73
C THR A 195 -0.11 -21.56 4.37
N PRO A 196 0.14 -20.27 4.59
CA PRO A 196 1.42 -19.67 4.26
C PRO A 196 2.43 -19.92 5.39
N ASP A 197 3.65 -20.29 5.00
CA ASP A 197 4.85 -20.29 5.84
C ASP A 197 5.88 -19.42 5.14
N LEU A 198 5.71 -18.10 5.25
CA LEU A 198 6.52 -17.09 4.60
C LEU A 198 7.24 -16.24 5.64
N SER A 199 8.51 -15.94 5.35
CA SER A 199 9.32 -15.04 6.14
C SER A 199 10.14 -14.14 5.23
N GLY A 200 10.45 -12.93 5.69
CA GLY A 200 11.16 -11.99 4.87
C GLY A 200 11.66 -10.79 5.63
N VAL A 201 12.30 -9.91 4.87
CA VAL A 201 12.81 -8.64 5.36
C VAL A 201 12.36 -7.53 4.44
N GLN A 202 12.23 -6.35 5.02
CA GLN A 202 12.01 -5.11 4.29
C GLN A 202 12.95 -4.05 4.85
N SER A 203 13.50 -3.20 4.00
CA SER A 203 14.33 -2.09 4.46
C SER A 203 14.25 -0.91 3.52
N GLY A 204 14.58 0.28 4.04
CA GLY A 204 14.60 1.47 3.22
C GLY A 204 14.80 2.74 4.01
N THR A 205 14.58 3.86 3.33
CA THR A 205 14.73 5.19 3.91
C THR A 205 13.53 6.03 3.50
N ILE A 206 13.06 6.82 4.46
CA ILE A 206 11.99 7.78 4.25
C ILE A 206 12.39 9.15 4.79
N THR A 207 11.88 10.19 4.15
CA THR A 207 11.99 11.58 4.56
C THR A 207 10.59 12.10 4.82
N ILE A 208 10.41 12.70 5.98
CA ILE A 208 9.13 13.12 6.53
C ILE A 208 9.16 14.62 6.74
N ASP A 209 8.07 15.31 6.42
CA ASP A 209 7.85 16.70 6.80
C ASP A 209 7.64 16.80 8.32
N ARG A 210 8.49 17.58 8.99
CA ARG A 210 8.51 17.66 10.46
C ARG A 210 7.28 18.35 11.04
N ASN A 211 6.60 19.19 10.28
CA ASN A 211 5.44 19.95 10.75
C ASN A 211 4.14 19.13 10.68
N THR A 212 4.01 18.30 9.65
CA THR A 212 2.79 17.55 9.32
C THR A 212 2.90 16.07 9.62
N GLY A 213 4.12 15.53 9.72
CA GLY A 213 4.37 14.09 9.91
C GLY A 213 4.17 13.26 8.64
N LEU A 214 4.03 13.89 7.47
CA LEU A 214 3.81 13.21 6.20
C LEU A 214 5.10 12.77 5.53
N ILE A 215 5.08 11.60 4.88
CA ILE A 215 6.18 11.14 4.04
C ILE A 215 6.27 12.04 2.80
N LEU A 216 7.39 12.75 2.64
CA LEU A 216 7.74 13.54 1.46
C LEU A 216 8.40 12.67 0.38
N LYS A 217 9.22 11.72 0.81
CA LYS A 217 9.88 10.76 -0.08
C LYS A 217 10.16 9.47 0.67
N GLY A 218 10.03 8.34 0.01
CA GLY A 218 10.33 7.04 0.56
C GLY A 218 10.75 6.05 -0.51
N GLY A 219 11.66 5.15 -0.14
CA GLY A 219 12.04 4.00 -0.95
C GLY A 219 12.20 2.80 -0.03
N MET A 220 11.50 1.71 -0.34
CA MET A 220 11.54 0.46 0.41
C MET A 220 11.82 -0.70 -0.54
N GLU A 221 12.70 -1.61 -0.15
CA GLU A 221 12.92 -2.89 -0.82
C GLU A 221 12.46 -4.02 0.10
N GLN A 222 11.81 -5.03 -0.46
CA GLN A 222 11.35 -6.20 0.28
C GLN A 222 11.80 -7.49 -0.39
N LEU A 223 12.06 -8.50 0.43
CA LEU A 223 12.30 -9.87 0.01
C LEU A 223 11.59 -10.81 0.99
N VAL A 224 10.61 -11.56 0.52
CA VAL A 224 9.84 -12.54 1.29
C VAL A 224 9.96 -13.88 0.58
N SER A 225 10.22 -14.95 1.33
CA SER A 225 10.35 -16.29 0.77
C SER A 225 9.73 -17.33 1.70
N GLY A 226 9.40 -18.49 1.14
CA GLY A 226 8.92 -19.62 1.93
C GLY A 226 8.04 -20.56 1.15
N ILE A 227 7.14 -21.24 1.85
CA ILE A 227 6.26 -22.26 1.29
C ILE A 227 4.81 -21.85 1.47
N LEU A 228 4.06 -21.86 0.39
CA LEU A 228 2.62 -21.80 0.42
C LEU A 228 2.06 -23.21 0.28
N ASN A 229 1.48 -23.72 1.37
CA ASN A 229 0.80 -25.01 1.38
C ASN A 229 -0.61 -24.82 0.85
N MET A 230 -1.00 -25.59 -0.15
CA MET A 230 -2.33 -25.53 -0.75
C MET A 230 -2.98 -26.92 -0.73
N THR A 231 -4.21 -26.99 -0.25
CA THR A 231 -5.00 -28.23 -0.17
C THR A 231 -6.25 -28.10 -1.05
N SER A 232 -6.26 -28.84 -2.17
CA SER A 232 -7.46 -28.98 -3.02
C SER A 232 -7.36 -30.14 -4.02
N PRO A 233 -8.14 -31.22 -3.89
CA PRO A 233 -8.26 -32.15 -2.75
C PRO A 233 -6.98 -32.92 -2.38
N GLN A 234 -5.86 -32.67 -3.07
CA GLN A 234 -4.52 -33.14 -2.68
C GLN A 234 -3.72 -31.96 -2.12
N GLU A 235 -2.75 -32.25 -1.26
CA GLU A 235 -1.80 -31.27 -0.76
C GLU A 235 -0.71 -30.98 -1.80
N MET A 236 -0.34 -29.71 -1.92
CA MET A 236 0.72 -29.22 -2.79
C MET A 236 1.51 -28.14 -2.04
N GLU A 237 2.84 -28.28 -2.05
CA GLU A 237 3.76 -27.24 -1.59
C GLU A 237 4.18 -26.38 -2.78
N ILE A 238 4.01 -25.07 -2.65
CA ILE A 238 4.42 -24.09 -3.65
C ILE A 238 5.54 -23.23 -3.03
N PRO A 239 6.81 -23.45 -3.39
CA PRO A 239 7.89 -22.56 -2.98
C PRO A 239 7.70 -21.19 -3.65
N LEU A 240 7.74 -20.13 -2.85
CA LEU A 240 7.57 -18.74 -3.29
C LEU A 240 8.79 -17.91 -2.92
N GLU A 241 9.17 -17.01 -3.82
CA GLU A 241 10.03 -15.87 -3.55
C GLU A 241 9.33 -14.61 -4.08
N ILE A 242 9.22 -13.59 -3.25
CA ILE A 242 8.54 -12.33 -3.55
C ILE A 242 9.54 -11.22 -3.31
N SER A 243 9.85 -10.47 -4.36
CA SER A 243 10.70 -9.28 -4.27
C SER A 243 9.96 -8.06 -4.80
N GLY A 244 10.28 -6.89 -4.28
CA GLY A 244 9.72 -5.66 -4.81
C GLY A 244 10.35 -4.42 -4.24
N LYS A 245 10.24 -3.35 -5.02
CA LYS A 245 10.59 -2.00 -4.63
C LYS A 245 9.34 -1.14 -4.58
N THR A 246 9.22 -0.36 -3.52
CA THR A 246 8.15 0.62 -3.38
C THR A 246 8.76 2.00 -3.24
N GLU A 247 8.43 2.90 -4.16
CA GLU A 247 8.76 4.31 -4.05
C GLU A 247 7.52 5.15 -3.76
N VAL A 248 7.66 6.14 -2.88
CA VAL A 248 6.60 7.09 -2.56
C VAL A 248 7.17 8.50 -2.64
N VAL A 249 6.44 9.41 -3.27
CA VAL A 249 6.71 10.85 -3.26
C VAL A 249 5.46 11.56 -2.78
N GLY A 250 5.58 12.29 -1.68
CA GLY A 250 4.51 13.08 -1.10
C GLY A 250 4.64 14.56 -1.43
N SER A 251 3.53 15.24 -1.65
CA SER A 251 3.47 16.69 -1.71
C SER A 251 2.25 17.24 -0.97
N ILE A 252 2.38 18.46 -0.46
CA ILE A 252 1.33 19.17 0.27
C ILE A 252 0.92 20.38 -0.55
N GLU A 253 -0.39 20.58 -0.72
CA GLU A 253 -0.99 21.79 -1.31
C GLU A 253 -1.62 22.72 -0.26
#